data_AF-A0A7U2N3Q8-F1
#
_entry.id   AF-A0A7U2N3Q8-F1
#
_cell.length_a   1.000
_cell.length_b   1.000
_cell.length_c   1.000
_cell.angle_alpha   90.00
_cell.angle_beta   90.00
_cell.angle_gamma   90.00
#
_symmetry.space_group_name_H-M   'P 1'
#
loop_
_entity.id
_entity.type
_entity.pdbx_description
1 polymer ?
#
loop_
_entity_poly.entity_id
_entity_poly.type
_entity_poly.pdbx_seq_one_letter_code
_entity_poly.pdbx_strand_id
1 'polypeptide(L)'
;MKIQLFWFLTTTSLVFAGFNRRATLRDGIERRGDVYNQCVLSIIKEGTEKAEQAVPAVEECIKRLEKSIEESCLAPYTDQDQDARTKNMNSCFNVQASECNQCMTARGITPSDQSFVLFLLRDAKEKIFSSNPEIGCAENL
;
A
#
# COMPACT_ATOMS: atom_id res chain seq x y z
N MET A 1 52.44 26.49 -14.39
CA MET A 1 51.46 25.54 -13.81
C MET A 1 50.40 26.32 -13.01
N LYS A 2 49.23 26.65 -13.58
CA LYS A 2 48.14 27.36 -12.86
C LYS A 2 46.72 26.89 -13.23
N ILE A 3 46.57 25.89 -14.10
CA ILE A 3 45.28 25.51 -14.71
C ILE A 3 44.65 24.26 -14.06
N GLN A 4 45.40 23.51 -13.24
CA GLN A 4 44.91 22.25 -12.65
C GLN A 4 44.11 22.39 -11.35
N LEU A 5 44.12 23.56 -10.69
CA LEU A 5 43.39 23.78 -9.44
C LEU A 5 41.89 24.09 -9.62
N PHE A 6 41.48 24.54 -10.81
CA PHE A 6 40.07 24.87 -11.07
C PHE A 6 39.18 23.64 -11.33
N TRP A 7 39.75 22.50 -11.71
CA TRP A 7 38.98 21.28 -11.98
C TRP A 7 38.59 20.51 -10.72
N PHE A 8 39.33 20.66 -9.61
CA PHE A 8 39.03 19.97 -8.36
C PHE A 8 37.91 20.65 -7.53
N LEU A 9 37.65 21.94 -7.76
CA LEU A 9 36.63 22.70 -7.02
C LEU A 9 35.23 22.62 -7.64
N THR A 10 35.09 22.25 -8.92
CA THR A 10 33.79 22.15 -9.59
C THR A 10 33.20 20.74 -9.56
N THR A 11 34.04 19.70 -9.48
CA THR A 11 33.58 18.30 -9.39
C THR A 11 32.94 17.99 -8.04
N THR A 12 33.44 18.58 -6.95
CA THR A 12 32.84 18.38 -5.62
C THR A 12 31.46 19.03 -5.51
N SER A 13 31.27 20.25 -6.02
CA SER A 13 29.97 20.94 -5.98
C SER A 13 28.86 20.19 -6.75
N LEU A 14 29.17 19.58 -7.89
CA LEU A 14 28.19 18.77 -8.65
C LEU A 14 27.84 17.46 -7.94
N VAL A 15 28.80 16.82 -7.26
CA VAL A 15 28.56 15.61 -6.48
C VAL A 15 27.66 15.91 -5.28
N PHE A 16 27.88 17.01 -4.55
CA PHE A 16 27.00 17.41 -3.44
C PHE A 16 25.61 17.88 -3.90
N ALA A 17 25.51 18.61 -5.02
CA ALA A 17 24.21 18.99 -5.58
C ALA A 17 23.40 17.77 -6.06
N GLY A 18 24.07 16.78 -6.68
CA GLY A 18 23.45 15.50 -7.06
C GLY A 18 23.05 14.65 -5.86
N PHE A 19 23.85 14.64 -4.79
CA PHE A 19 23.55 13.91 -3.56
C PHE A 19 22.36 14.52 -2.82
N ASN A 20 22.32 15.85 -2.67
CA ASN A 20 21.18 16.55 -2.07
C ASN A 20 19.90 16.34 -2.88
N ARG A 21 19.97 16.41 -4.22
CA ARG A 21 18.79 16.15 -5.06
C ARG A 21 18.27 14.72 -4.88
N ARG A 22 19.14 13.72 -4.78
CA ARG A 22 18.74 12.32 -4.52
C ARG A 22 18.19 12.12 -3.11
N ALA A 23 18.80 12.75 -2.11
CA ALA A 23 18.30 12.72 -0.73
C ALA A 23 16.91 13.35 -0.64
N THR A 24 16.71 14.56 -1.18
CA THR A 24 15.40 15.24 -1.19
C THR A 24 14.34 14.48 -1.99
N LEU A 25 14.72 13.86 -3.12
CA LEU A 25 13.80 13.00 -3.88
C LEU A 25 13.41 11.75 -3.09
N ARG A 26 14.36 11.15 -2.36
CA ARG A 26 14.11 9.98 -1.51
C ARG A 26 13.22 10.33 -0.32
N ASP A 27 13.52 11.40 0.40
CA ASP A 27 12.71 11.90 1.52
C ASP A 27 11.28 12.23 1.05
N GLY A 28 11.14 12.79 -0.16
CA GLY A 28 9.84 13.07 -0.78
C GLY A 28 9.09 11.82 -1.24
N ILE A 29 9.78 10.73 -1.58
CA ILE A 29 9.15 9.43 -1.90
C ILE A 29 8.70 8.74 -0.61
N GLU A 30 9.58 8.64 0.39
CA GLU A 30 9.29 7.98 1.68
C GLU A 30 8.07 8.65 2.37
N ARG A 31 8.00 9.98 2.38
CA ARG A 31 6.86 10.71 2.97
C ARG A 31 5.55 10.53 2.21
N ARG A 32 5.60 10.36 0.89
CA ARG A 32 4.42 10.06 0.06
C ARG A 32 3.95 8.62 0.30
N GLY A 33 4.91 7.70 0.38
CA GLY A 33 4.67 6.33 0.76
C GLY A 33 3.99 6.18 2.12
N ASP A 34 4.41 6.94 3.13
CA ASP A 34 3.80 6.93 4.47
C ASP A 34 2.32 7.35 4.46
N VAL A 35 1.97 8.41 3.72
CA VAL A 35 0.59 8.89 3.60
C VAL A 35 -0.28 7.85 2.88
N TYR A 36 0.25 7.27 1.80
CA TYR A 36 -0.41 6.18 1.09
C TYR A 36 -0.68 4.97 2.00
N ASN A 37 0.35 4.52 2.74
CA ASN A 37 0.25 3.42 3.70
C ASN A 37 -0.82 3.68 4.74
N GLN A 38 -0.81 4.86 5.37
CA GLN A 38 -1.79 5.22 6.39
C GLN A 38 -3.22 5.22 5.84
N CYS A 39 -3.43 5.76 4.64
CA CYS A 39 -4.73 5.73 3.98
C CYS A 39 -5.21 4.29 3.73
N VAL A 40 -4.35 3.45 3.13
CA VAL A 40 -4.71 2.07 2.82
C VAL A 40 -5.01 1.30 4.10
N LEU A 41 -4.13 1.34 5.10
CA LEU A 41 -4.34 0.64 6.36
C LEU A 41 -5.61 1.08 7.08
N SER A 42 -5.95 2.37 7.05
CA SER A 42 -7.19 2.88 7.63
C SER A 42 -8.43 2.31 6.94
N ILE A 43 -8.46 2.29 5.60
CA ILE A 43 -9.61 1.77 4.84
C ILE A 43 -9.75 0.25 5.01
N ILE A 44 -8.62 -0.47 4.99
CA ILE A 44 -8.59 -1.91 5.26
C ILE A 44 -9.18 -2.19 6.62
N LYS A 45 -8.68 -1.52 7.67
CA LYS A 45 -9.13 -1.68 9.04
C LYS A 45 -10.64 -1.42 9.19
N GLU A 46 -11.16 -0.37 8.56
CA GLU A 46 -12.61 -0.10 8.60
C GLU A 46 -13.41 -1.25 7.93
N GLY A 47 -12.94 -1.74 6.79
CA GLY A 47 -13.59 -2.84 6.06
C GLY A 47 -13.53 -4.17 6.82
N THR A 48 -12.41 -4.46 7.45
CA THR A 48 -12.18 -5.68 8.23
C THR A 48 -12.94 -5.66 9.55
N GLU A 49 -12.99 -4.53 10.27
CA GLU A 49 -13.83 -4.36 11.46
C GLU A 49 -15.31 -4.59 11.14
N LYS A 50 -15.81 -4.08 10.00
CA LYS A 50 -17.19 -4.35 9.55
C LYS A 50 -17.42 -5.84 9.26
N ALA A 51 -16.44 -6.51 8.65
CA ALA A 51 -16.53 -7.94 8.36
C ALA A 51 -16.54 -8.78 9.64
N GLU A 52 -15.68 -8.45 10.61
CA GLU A 52 -15.63 -9.12 11.91
C GLU A 52 -16.92 -8.89 12.73
N GLN A 53 -17.47 -7.67 12.72
CA GLN A 53 -18.73 -7.38 13.39
C GLN A 53 -19.91 -8.17 12.79
N ALA A 54 -19.92 -8.34 11.47
CA ALA A 54 -20.98 -9.08 10.79
C ALA A 54 -20.83 -10.60 10.91
N VAL A 55 -19.61 -11.11 10.85
CA VAL A 55 -19.30 -12.53 10.89
C VAL A 55 -18.12 -12.77 11.85
N PRO A 56 -18.33 -12.80 13.18
CA PRO A 56 -17.24 -12.89 14.15
C PRO A 56 -16.31 -14.10 13.97
N ALA A 57 -16.81 -15.20 13.39
CA ALA A 57 -16.01 -16.39 13.10
C ALA A 57 -14.86 -16.16 12.08
N VAL A 58 -14.85 -15.03 11.35
CA VAL A 58 -13.79 -14.71 10.38
C VAL A 58 -12.55 -14.05 10.99
N GLU A 59 -12.57 -13.65 12.27
CA GLU A 59 -11.53 -12.84 12.92
C GLU A 59 -10.09 -13.30 12.59
N GLU A 60 -9.76 -14.58 12.80
CA GLU A 60 -8.38 -15.03 12.55
C GLU A 60 -8.04 -15.07 11.04
N CYS A 61 -9.02 -15.20 10.13
CA CYS A 61 -8.76 -15.08 8.68
C CYS A 61 -8.54 -13.62 8.27
N ILE A 62 -9.30 -12.70 8.86
CA ILE A 62 -9.19 -11.26 8.65
C ILE A 62 -7.85 -10.74 9.15
N LYS A 63 -7.44 -11.09 10.37
CA LYS A 63 -6.12 -10.69 10.92
C LYS A 63 -4.95 -11.17 10.05
N ARG A 64 -5.06 -12.35 9.45
CA ARG A 64 -4.06 -12.85 8.48
C ARG A 64 -4.05 -11.98 7.23
N LEU A 65 -5.21 -11.61 6.70
CA LEU A 65 -5.31 -10.70 5.56
C LEU A 65 -4.71 -9.33 5.87
N GLU A 66 -5.04 -8.71 6.99
CA GLU A 66 -4.50 -7.39 7.38
C GLU A 66 -2.98 -7.43 7.42
N LYS A 67 -2.42 -8.44 8.09
CA LYS A 67 -0.97 -8.65 8.17
C LYS A 67 -0.35 -8.84 6.79
N SER A 68 -0.97 -9.65 5.92
CA SER A 68 -0.46 -9.85 4.56
C SER A 68 -0.56 -8.59 3.70
N ILE A 69 -1.58 -7.75 3.88
CA ILE A 69 -1.67 -6.47 3.17
C ILE A 69 -0.51 -5.58 3.57
N GLU A 70 -0.19 -5.49 4.86
CA GLU A 70 0.95 -4.71 5.36
C GLU A 70 2.29 -5.25 4.84
N GLU A 71 2.55 -6.54 5.08
CA GLU A 71 3.87 -7.14 4.85
C GLU A 71 4.13 -7.51 3.38
N SER A 72 3.09 -7.91 2.64
CA SER A 72 3.22 -8.48 1.29
C SER A 72 2.68 -7.58 0.17
N CYS A 73 1.88 -6.56 0.50
CA CYS A 73 1.37 -5.61 -0.50
C CYS A 73 1.99 -4.22 -0.31
N LEU A 74 1.84 -3.60 0.85
CA LEU A 74 2.33 -2.23 1.07
C LEU A 74 3.85 -2.15 1.05
N ALA A 75 4.53 -2.97 1.86
CA ALA A 75 5.99 -2.95 1.96
C ALA A 75 6.73 -3.00 0.60
N PRO A 76 6.35 -3.84 -0.39
CA PRO A 76 7.04 -3.87 -1.69
C PRO A 76 6.53 -2.86 -2.74
N TYR A 77 5.33 -2.29 -2.60
CA TYR A 77 4.69 -1.54 -3.70
C TYR A 77 4.46 -0.06 -3.42
N THR A 78 4.51 0.37 -2.16
CA THR A 78 4.15 1.75 -1.78
C THR A 78 5.03 2.83 -2.43
N ASP A 79 6.33 2.57 -2.58
CA ASP A 79 7.28 3.54 -3.16
C ASP A 79 7.35 3.51 -4.69
N GLN A 80 6.52 2.68 -5.34
CA GLN A 80 6.45 2.62 -6.80
C GLN A 80 5.71 3.83 -7.37
N ASP A 81 5.89 4.07 -8.67
CA ASP A 81 5.07 5.04 -9.40
C ASP A 81 3.58 4.68 -9.33
N GLN A 82 2.71 5.68 -9.45
CA GLN A 82 1.28 5.54 -9.22
C GLN A 82 0.62 4.40 -10.03
N ASP A 83 0.98 4.26 -11.31
CA ASP A 83 0.40 3.24 -12.19
C ASP A 83 0.86 1.84 -11.79
N ALA A 84 2.17 1.66 -11.57
CA ALA A 84 2.73 0.40 -11.10
C ALA A 84 2.19 0.02 -9.72
N ARG A 85 2.18 0.96 -8.77
CA ARG A 85 1.63 0.79 -7.43
C ARG A 85 0.18 0.37 -7.47
N THR A 86 -0.67 1.08 -8.22
CA THR A 86 -2.11 0.76 -8.34
C THR A 86 -2.31 -0.65 -8.89
N LYS A 87 -1.60 -1.00 -9.96
CA LYS A 87 -1.69 -2.32 -10.58
C LYS A 87 -1.24 -3.43 -9.62
N ASN A 88 -0.08 -3.27 -8.98
CA ASN A 88 0.52 -4.28 -8.11
C ASN A 88 -0.25 -4.42 -6.79
N MET A 89 -0.70 -3.31 -6.20
CA MET A 89 -1.57 -3.32 -5.03
C MET A 89 -2.91 -4.00 -5.30
N ASN A 90 -3.57 -3.69 -6.42
CA ASN A 90 -4.84 -4.35 -6.77
C ASN A 90 -4.64 -5.85 -7.00
N SER A 91 -3.55 -6.22 -7.70
CA SER A 91 -3.21 -7.63 -7.90
C SER A 91 -2.96 -8.35 -6.58
N CYS A 92 -2.13 -7.76 -5.71
CA CYS A 92 -1.81 -8.32 -4.39
C CYS A 92 -3.05 -8.46 -3.52
N PHE A 93 -3.91 -7.44 -3.45
CA PHE A 93 -5.16 -7.50 -2.72
C PHE A 93 -6.05 -8.67 -3.18
N ASN A 94 -6.18 -8.89 -4.49
CA ASN A 94 -7.00 -10.00 -4.99
C ASN A 94 -6.43 -11.37 -4.59
N VAL A 95 -5.11 -11.51 -4.53
CA VAL A 95 -4.45 -12.72 -3.99
C VAL A 95 -4.78 -12.89 -2.51
N GLN A 96 -4.60 -11.83 -1.71
CA GLN A 96 -4.87 -11.89 -0.27
C GLN A 96 -6.34 -12.14 0.06
N ALA A 97 -7.27 -11.56 -0.71
CA ALA A 97 -8.70 -11.84 -0.58
C ALA A 97 -9.03 -13.30 -0.93
N SER A 98 -8.35 -13.88 -1.93
CA SER A 98 -8.50 -15.31 -2.26
C SER A 98 -7.98 -16.20 -1.13
N GLU A 99 -6.83 -15.89 -0.54
CA GLU A 99 -6.27 -16.61 0.61
C GLU A 99 -7.19 -16.50 1.84
N CYS A 100 -7.77 -15.32 2.08
CA CYS A 100 -8.78 -15.14 3.12
C CYS A 100 -10.00 -16.04 2.87
N ASN A 101 -10.48 -16.13 1.63
CA ASN A 101 -11.58 -17.04 1.28
C ASN A 101 -11.25 -18.52 1.55
N GLN A 102 -10.03 -18.94 1.21
CA GLN A 102 -9.55 -20.29 1.51
C GLN A 102 -9.49 -20.55 3.01
N CYS A 103 -9.02 -19.58 3.80
CA CYS A 103 -9.03 -19.65 5.27
C CYS A 103 -10.46 -19.80 5.81
N MET A 104 -11.41 -18.99 5.32
CA MET A 104 -12.81 -19.08 5.74
C MET A 104 -13.44 -20.43 5.37
N THR A 105 -13.12 -20.96 4.20
CA THR A 105 -13.55 -22.30 3.76
C THR A 105 -13.01 -23.38 4.69
N ALA A 106 -11.73 -23.33 5.04
CA ALA A 106 -11.10 -24.29 5.96
C ALA A 106 -11.68 -24.23 7.38
N ARG A 107 -12.20 -23.06 7.78
CA ARG A 107 -12.90 -22.84 9.06
C ARG A 107 -14.37 -23.30 9.05
N GLY A 108 -14.89 -23.75 7.90
CA GLY A 108 -16.29 -24.15 7.77
C GLY A 108 -17.27 -22.98 7.81
N ILE A 109 -16.82 -21.75 7.52
CA ILE A 109 -17.69 -20.57 7.42
C ILE A 109 -18.62 -20.75 6.23
N THR A 110 -19.89 -20.36 6.37
CA THR A 110 -20.88 -20.62 5.33
C THR A 110 -20.58 -19.84 4.05
N PRO A 111 -20.93 -20.35 2.86
CA PRO A 111 -20.72 -19.62 1.61
C PRO A 111 -21.40 -18.25 1.55
N SER A 112 -22.54 -18.07 2.22
CA SER A 112 -23.22 -16.77 2.34
C SER A 112 -22.38 -15.78 3.15
N ASP A 113 -21.85 -16.21 4.28
CA ASP A 113 -21.02 -15.37 5.14
C ASP A 113 -19.68 -15.04 4.47
N GLN A 114 -19.06 -16.02 3.79
CA GLN A 114 -17.87 -15.81 2.97
C GLN A 114 -18.12 -14.74 1.89
N SER A 115 -19.25 -14.85 1.18
CA SER A 115 -19.62 -13.90 0.13
C SER A 115 -19.84 -12.50 0.70
N PHE A 116 -20.45 -12.40 1.88
CA PHE A 116 -20.67 -11.12 2.56
C PHE A 116 -19.35 -10.46 2.99
N VAL A 117 -18.44 -11.25 3.57
CA VAL A 117 -17.11 -10.76 3.96
C VAL A 117 -16.30 -10.32 2.75
N LEU A 118 -16.28 -11.12 1.67
CA LEU A 118 -15.61 -10.75 0.41
C LEU A 118 -16.21 -9.50 -0.24
N PHE A 119 -17.52 -9.28 -0.09
CA PHE A 119 -18.17 -8.04 -0.52
C PHE A 119 -17.64 -6.83 0.26
N LEU A 120 -17.50 -6.91 1.58
CA LEU A 120 -16.96 -5.83 2.40
C LEU A 120 -15.48 -5.54 2.08
N LEU A 121 -14.69 -6.58 1.86
CA LEU A 121 -13.30 -6.45 1.43
C LEU A 121 -13.21 -5.80 0.04
N ARG A 122 -14.12 -6.15 -0.88
CA ARG A 122 -14.21 -5.51 -2.19
C ARG A 122 -14.58 -4.03 -2.08
N ASP A 123 -15.52 -3.64 -1.21
CA ASP A 123 -15.87 -2.24 -0.95
C ASP A 123 -14.65 -1.44 -0.44
N ALA A 124 -13.90 -1.99 0.53
CA ALA A 124 -12.66 -1.40 1.00
C ALA A 124 -11.64 -1.22 -0.14
N LYS A 125 -11.50 -2.22 -1.01
CA LYS A 125 -10.65 -2.14 -2.20
C LYS A 125 -11.07 -1.03 -3.16
N GLU A 126 -12.37 -0.93 -3.46
CA GLU A 126 -12.91 0.11 -4.34
C GLU A 126 -12.66 1.51 -3.77
N LYS A 127 -12.77 1.68 -2.45
CA LYS A 127 -12.40 2.93 -1.77
C LYS A 127 -10.92 3.26 -1.94
N ILE A 128 -10.01 2.32 -1.66
CA ILE A 128 -8.55 2.53 -1.79
C ILE A 128 -8.17 3.07 -3.18
N PHE A 129 -8.75 2.49 -4.24
CA PHE A 129 -8.45 2.85 -5.63
C PHE A 129 -9.39 3.90 -6.21
N SER A 130 -10.22 4.54 -5.38
CA SER A 130 -11.10 5.62 -5.82
C SER A 130 -10.28 6.80 -6.35
N SER A 131 -10.76 7.40 -7.44
CA SER A 131 -10.20 8.65 -7.98
C SER A 131 -10.67 9.89 -7.19
N ASN A 132 -11.63 9.74 -6.27
CA ASN A 132 -12.05 10.83 -5.39
C ASN A 132 -11.02 10.96 -4.25
N PRO A 133 -10.28 12.07 -4.13
CA PRO A 133 -9.26 12.23 -3.09
C PRO A 133 -9.80 12.34 -1.66
N GLU A 134 -11.11 12.55 -1.48
CA GLU A 134 -11.76 12.49 -0.17
C GLU A 134 -12.01 11.05 0.30
N ILE A 135 -11.89 10.06 -0.60
CA ILE A 135 -12.22 8.64 -0.35
C ILE A 135 -11.00 7.74 -0.61
N GLY A 136 -10.29 7.97 -1.71
CA GLY A 136 -9.22 7.13 -2.19
C GLY A 136 -7.84 7.56 -1.75
N CYS A 137 -6.90 6.64 -1.89
CA CYS A 137 -5.51 6.84 -1.49
C CYS A 137 -4.64 7.37 -2.63
N ALA A 138 -5.23 7.82 -3.74
CA ALA A 138 -4.49 8.47 -4.79
C ALA A 138 -3.87 9.77 -4.23
N GLU A 139 -2.55 9.85 -4.25
CA GLU A 139 -1.85 11.10 -3.98
C GLU A 139 -2.24 12.08 -5.10
N ASN A 140 -2.99 13.12 -4.76
CA ASN A 140 -3.08 14.29 -5.63
C ASN A 140 -1.66 14.85 -5.79
N LEU A 141 -1.07 14.66 -6.97
CA LEU A 141 0.17 15.32 -7.37
C LEU A 141 -0.04 16.84 -7.49
#